data_AF-A0A2V9AXI7-F1
#
_entry.id   AF-A0A2V9AXI7-F1
#
_cell.length_a   1.000
_cell.length_b   1.000
_cell.length_c   1.000
_cell.angle_alpha   90.00
_cell.angle_beta   90.00
_cell.angle_gamma   90.00
#
_symmetry.space_group_name_H-M   'P 1'
#
loop_
_entity.id
_entity.type
_entity.pdbx_description
1 polymer ?
#
loop_
_entity_poly.entity_id
_entity_poly.type
_entity_poly.pdbx_seq_one_letter_code
_entity_poly.pdbx_strand_id
1 'polypeptide(L)' 'SWRSIKNIPTRTQESNALSEDLLKRGFKFVGSTICYAMMQAIGMVNDHTVDCFRHNEV' A
#
# COMPACT_ATOMS: atom_id res chain seq x y z
N SER A 1 -1.67 0.89 -13.36
CA SER A 1 -1.83 -0.56 -13.18
C SER A 1 -0.55 -1.31 -13.48
N TRP A 2 -0.29 -2.40 -12.75
CA TRP A 2 0.99 -3.11 -12.77
C TRP A 2 0.95 -4.35 -13.66
N ARG A 3 1.98 -4.60 -14.47
CA ARG A 3 2.09 -5.82 -15.28
C ARG A 3 2.81 -6.98 -14.59
N SER A 4 3.50 -6.69 -13.48
CA SER A 4 4.27 -7.68 -12.72
C SER A 4 4.38 -7.21 -11.28
N ILE A 5 4.37 -8.16 -10.35
CA ILE A 5 4.55 -7.89 -8.91
C ILE A 5 5.86 -7.14 -8.61
N LYS A 6 6.90 -7.35 -9.42
CA LYS A 6 8.21 -6.68 -9.27
C LYS A 6 8.14 -5.16 -9.50
N ASN A 7 7.11 -4.70 -10.21
CA ASN A 7 6.93 -3.28 -10.51
C ASN A 7 6.13 -2.58 -9.41
N ILE A 8 5.46 -3.33 -8.53
CA ILE A 8 4.71 -2.76 -7.41
C ILE A 8 5.73 -2.25 -6.38
N PRO A 9 5.66 -0.98 -5.97
CA PRO A 9 6.57 -0.45 -4.96
C PRO A 9 6.30 -1.11 -3.60
N THR A 10 7.25 -1.02 -2.68
CA THR A 10 7.08 -1.49 -1.29
C THR A 10 6.71 -0.37 -0.32
N ARG A 11 6.69 0.87 -0.81
CA ARG A 11 6.32 2.10 -0.11
C ARG A 11 6.04 3.22 -1.12
N THR A 12 5.22 4.19 -0.74
CA THR A 12 4.96 5.39 -1.52
C THR A 12 5.12 6.65 -0.65
N GLN A 13 4.98 7.82 -1.26
CA GLN A 13 5.00 9.07 -0.51
C GLN A 13 3.85 9.15 0.49
N GLU A 14 2.68 8.64 0.12
CA GLU A 14 1.48 8.57 0.96
C GLU A 14 1.70 7.63 2.14
N SER A 15 2.31 6.45 1.93
CA SER A 15 2.59 5.53 3.03
C SER A 15 3.66 6.06 3.99
N ASN A 16 4.60 6.88 3.50
CA ASN A 16 5.55 7.60 4.36
C ASN A 16 4.81 8.61 5.24
N ALA A 17 3.94 9.43 4.65
CA ALA A 17 3.16 10.42 5.38
C ALA A 17 2.24 9.78 6.43
N LEU A 18 1.58 8.66 6.08
CA LEU A 18 0.74 7.90 7.00
C LEU A 18 1.55 7.32 8.16
N SER A 19 2.72 6.73 7.86
CA SER A 19 3.64 6.21 8.88
C SER A 19 4.05 7.28 9.88
N GLU A 20 4.44 8.46 9.41
CA GLU A 20 4.80 9.59 10.27
C GLU A 20 3.64 10.09 11.13
N ASP A 21 2.44 10.21 10.56
CA ASP A 21 1.25 10.66 11.29
C ASP A 21 0.84 9.65 12.38
N LEU A 22 0.85 8.36 12.06
CA LEU A 22 0.55 7.30 13.03
C LEU A 22 1.60 7.24 14.16
N LEU A 23 2.89 7.41 13.84
CA LEU A 23 3.94 7.51 14.85
C LEU A 23 3.71 8.71 15.78
N LYS A 24 3.35 9.89 15.24
CA LYS A 24 3.01 11.09 16.04
C LYS A 24 1.80 10.87 16.93
N ARG A 25 0.83 10.07 16.50
CA ARG A 25 -0.35 9.66 17.28
C ARG A 25 -0.08 8.56 18.30
N GLY A 26 1.16 8.09 18.41
CA GLY A 26 1.58 7.12 19.43
C GLY A 26 1.49 5.65 19.01
N PHE A 27 1.08 5.37 17.77
CA PHE A 27 1.09 3.99 17.26
C PHE A 27 2.53 3.45 17.18
N LYS A 28 2.65 2.13 17.30
CA LYS A 28 3.93 1.41 17.22
C LYS A 28 3.85 0.39 16.08
N PHE A 29 5.01 0.05 15.53
CA PHE A 29 5.12 -0.93 14.43
C PHE A 29 4.35 -0.52 13.16
N VAL A 30 4.36 0.79 12.87
CA VAL A 30 3.65 1.42 11.75
C VAL A 30 4.63 1.99 10.72
N GLY A 31 5.70 1.26 10.39
CA GLY A 31 6.66 1.69 9.37
C GLY A 31 6.01 1.85 7.99
N SER A 32 6.60 2.65 7.10
CA SER A 32 6.02 2.97 5.79
C SER A 32 5.66 1.74 4.95
N THR A 33 6.48 0.68 4.96
CA THR A 33 6.16 -0.58 4.27
C THR A 33 4.92 -1.27 4.84
N ILE A 34 4.75 -1.24 6.18
CA ILE A 34 3.56 -1.79 6.84
C ILE A 34 2.34 -0.96 6.47
N CYS A 35 2.47 0.37 6.46
CA CYS A 35 1.41 1.29 6.04
C CYS A 35 0.99 1.04 4.59
N TYR A 36 1.96 0.87 3.67
CA TYR A 36 1.65 0.59 2.28
C TYR A 36 0.96 -0.76 2.10
N ALA A 37 1.44 -1.81 2.78
CA ALA A 37 0.79 -3.11 2.77
C ALA A 37 -0.65 -3.05 3.31
N MET A 38 -0.88 -2.25 4.37
CA MET A 38 -2.23 -2.01 4.89
C MET A 38 -3.09 -1.30 3.85
N MET A 39 -2.60 -0.23 3.21
CA MET A 39 -3.31 0.50 2.16
C MET A 39 -3.75 -0.42 1.01
N GLN A 40 -2.87 -1.33 0.59
CA GLN A 40 -3.20 -2.37 -0.41
C GLN A 40 -4.29 -3.31 0.11
N ALA A 41 -4.16 -3.82 1.34
CA ALA A 41 -5.08 -4.80 1.92
C ALA A 41 -6.49 -4.26 2.15
N ILE A 42 -6.62 -2.98 2.52
CA ILE A 42 -7.92 -2.35 2.80
C ILE A 42 -8.53 -1.64 1.59
N GLY A 43 -7.91 -1.74 0.42
CA GLY A 43 -8.42 -1.15 -0.82
C GLY A 43 -8.27 0.37 -0.93
N MET A 44 -7.34 0.98 -0.18
CA MET A 44 -6.95 2.37 -0.43
C MET A 44 -6.19 2.51 -1.75
N VAL A 45 -5.51 1.45 -2.19
CA VAL A 45 -4.89 1.35 -3.52
C VAL A 45 -5.21 -0.01 -4.13
N ASN A 46 -5.49 -0.03 -5.44
CA ASN A 46 -5.64 -1.25 -6.20
C ASN A 46 -4.31 -1.58 -6.90
N ASP A 47 -3.53 -2.44 -6.24
CA ASP A 47 -2.24 -2.93 -6.74
C ASP A 47 -2.32 -4.33 -7.34
N HIS A 48 -3.52 -4.85 -7.61
CA HIS A 48 -3.65 -6.06 -8.39
C HIS A 48 -2.92 -5.88 -9.73
N THR A 49 -2.21 -6.93 -10.18
CA THR A 49 -1.62 -6.91 -11.52
C THR A 49 -2.72 -6.99 -12.57
N VAL A 50 -2.48 -6.45 -13.77
CA VAL A 50 -3.49 -6.36 -14.85
C VAL A 50 -4.02 -7.72 -15.33
N ASP A 51 -3.28 -8.79 -15.07
CA ASP A 51 -3.66 -10.18 -15.36
C ASP A 51 -4.45 -10.83 -14.21
N CYS A 52 -4.60 -10.16 -13.06
CA CYS A 52 -5.44 -10.64 -11.97
C CYS A 52 -6.92 -10.54 -12.36
N PHE A 53 -7.68 -11.63 -12.18
CA PHE A 53 -9.11 -11.68 -12.48
C PHE A 53 -9.95 -10.62 -11.73
N ARG A 54 -9.43 -10.09 -10.61
CA ARG A 54 -10.08 -9.05 -9.80
C ARG A 54 -9.67 -7.63 -10.15
N HIS A 55 -8.71 -7.41 -11.05
CA HIS A 55 -8.15 -6.07 -11.32
C HIS A 55 -9.22 -5.01 -11.62
N ASN A 56 -10.30 -5.38 -12.33
CA ASN A 56 -11.39 -4.47 -12.69
C ASN A 56 -12.58 -4.50 -11.72
N GLU A 57 -12.51 -5.29 -10.66
CA GLU A 57 -13.58 -5.48 -9.68
C GLU A 57 -13.38 -4.67 -8.40
N VAL A 58 -12.18 -4.10 -8.20
CA VAL A 58 -11.76 -3.38 -6.99
C VAL A 58 -11.12 -2.04 -7.29
#